data_AF-A0A915MWT6-F1
#
_entry.id   AF-A0A915MWT6-F1
#
_cell.length_a   1.000
_cell.length_b   1.000
_cell.length_c   1.000
_cell.angle_alpha   90.00
_cell.angle_beta   90.00
_cell.angle_gamma   90.00
#
_symmetry.space_group_name_H-M   'P 1'
#
loop_
_entity.id
_entity.type
_entity.pdbx_description
1 polymer ?
#
loop_
_entity_poly.entity_id
_entity_poly.type
_entity_poly.pdbx_seq_one_letter_code
_entity_poly.pdbx_strand_id
1 'polypeptide(L)'
;MFYKNNFPPDLEIIKTTLEDPPARMVWRTKQNLDYAYAMLHVYNSKPSSKYYVQLEDDIITVPGFVSEMLRFANNNSEKFFMIEFSSLGFIGRMFHNNHDLLQMAHFILLLYNSLPVD
;
A
#
# COMPACT_ATOMS: atom_id res chain seq x y z
N MET A 1 -8.64 -7.17 19.20
CA MET A 1 -7.74 -8.13 18.51
C MET A 1 -8.62 -9.12 17.75
N PHE A 2 -8.95 -8.82 16.48
CA PHE A 2 -10.03 -9.49 15.72
C PHE A 2 -9.57 -10.47 14.62
N TYR A 3 -8.31 -10.92 14.59
CA TYR A 3 -7.80 -11.82 13.54
C TYR A 3 -7.47 -13.22 14.05
N LYS A 4 -8.42 -13.90 14.70
CA LYS A 4 -8.12 -15.20 15.32
C LYS A 4 -8.25 -16.42 14.40
N ASN A 5 -8.80 -16.31 13.18
CA ASN A 5 -8.82 -17.45 12.26
C ASN A 5 -8.55 -16.98 10.81
N ASN A 6 -7.30 -17.18 10.38
CA ASN A 6 -6.77 -17.10 9.01
C ASN A 6 -6.76 -15.73 8.32
N PHE A 7 -5.63 -15.03 8.45
CA PHE A 7 -5.23 -13.98 7.52
C PHE A 7 -4.18 -14.56 6.55
N PRO A 8 -4.35 -14.43 5.22
CA PRO A 8 -5.54 -13.86 4.56
C PRO A 8 -6.77 -14.78 4.69
N PRO A 9 -8.00 -14.22 4.57
CA PRO A 9 -9.22 -15.02 4.50
C PRO A 9 -9.21 -15.93 3.27
N ASP A 10 -10.10 -16.91 3.24
CA ASP A 10 -10.34 -17.70 2.02
C ASP A 10 -10.81 -16.78 0.89
N LEU A 11 -9.98 -16.67 -0.16
CA LEU A 11 -10.23 -15.76 -1.27
C LEU A 11 -11.18 -16.34 -2.32
N GLU A 12 -11.41 -17.66 -2.32
CA GLU A 12 -12.27 -18.31 -3.32
C GLU A 12 -13.76 -18.01 -3.12
N ILE A 13 -14.14 -17.62 -1.90
CA ILE A 13 -15.52 -17.31 -1.52
C ILE A 13 -15.89 -15.82 -1.64
N ILE A 14 -15.02 -15.01 -2.22
CA ILE A 14 -15.24 -13.56 -2.34
C ILE A 14 -16.32 -13.26 -3.38
N LYS A 15 -17.32 -12.48 -2.98
CA LYS A 15 -18.36 -11.98 -3.88
C LYS A 15 -17.77 -11.01 -4.90
N THR A 16 -18.09 -11.21 -6.17
CA THR A 16 -17.68 -10.32 -7.27
C THR A 16 -18.30 -8.93 -7.11
N THR A 17 -17.50 -7.90 -7.37
CA THR A 17 -17.94 -6.50 -7.53
C THR A 17 -17.35 -5.93 -8.82
N LEU A 18 -17.77 -4.73 -9.25
CA LEU A 18 -17.25 -4.05 -10.45
C LEU A 18 -17.32 -4.87 -11.75
N GLU A 19 -18.20 -5.88 -11.80
CA GLU A 19 -18.32 -6.83 -12.93
C GLU A 19 -17.01 -7.59 -13.23
N ASP A 20 -16.11 -7.68 -12.25
CA ASP A 20 -14.85 -8.41 -12.38
C ASP A 20 -15.08 -9.92 -12.50
N PRO A 21 -14.32 -10.63 -13.35
CA PRO A 21 -14.31 -12.08 -13.35
C PRO A 21 -13.71 -12.61 -12.03
N PRO A 22 -14.08 -13.83 -11.57
CA PRO A 22 -13.63 -14.38 -10.29
C PRO A 22 -12.11 -14.36 -10.09
N ALA A 23 -11.33 -14.66 -11.14
CA ALA A 23 -9.87 -14.62 -11.05
C ALA A 23 -9.32 -13.22 -10.74
N ARG A 24 -9.90 -12.18 -11.36
CA ARG A 24 -9.52 -10.79 -11.10
C ARG A 24 -9.91 -10.35 -9.70
N MET A 25 -11.07 -10.78 -9.22
CA MET A 25 -11.52 -10.54 -7.84
C MET A 25 -10.55 -11.11 -6.81
N VAL A 26 -10.13 -12.36 -6.99
CA VAL A 26 -9.11 -12.99 -6.14
C VAL A 26 -7.81 -12.19 -6.19
N TRP A 27 -7.36 -11.83 -7.40
CA TRP A 27 -6.09 -11.11 -7.59
C TRP A 27 -6.09 -9.75 -6.88
N ARG A 28 -7.05 -8.88 -7.17
CA ARG A 28 -7.09 -7.54 -6.57
C ARG A 28 -7.33 -7.59 -5.06
N THR A 29 -8.09 -8.57 -4.56
CA THR A 29 -8.28 -8.74 -3.13
C THR A 29 -6.99 -9.17 -2.43
N LYS A 30 -6.25 -10.10 -3.04
CA LYS A 30 -4.93 -10.51 -2.56
C LYS A 30 -3.97 -9.31 -2.55
N GLN A 31 -3.91 -8.53 -3.62
CA GLN A 31 -3.05 -7.35 -3.73
C GLN A 31 -3.33 -6.32 -2.63
N ASN A 32 -4.61 -6.01 -2.36
CA ASN A 32 -5.00 -5.15 -1.26
C ASN A 32 -4.49 -5.65 0.10
N LEU A 33 -4.64 -6.95 0.36
CA LEU A 33 -4.20 -7.57 1.61
C LEU A 33 -2.67 -7.59 1.74
N ASP A 34 -1.95 -7.88 0.66
CA ASP A 34 -0.49 -7.87 0.63
C ASP A 34 0.07 -6.47 0.91
N TYR A 35 -0.51 -5.44 0.27
CA TYR A 35 -0.09 -4.05 0.48
C TYR A 35 -0.36 -3.59 1.91
N ALA A 36 -1.57 -3.84 2.42
CA ALA A 36 -1.90 -3.53 3.82
C ALA A 36 -0.97 -4.27 4.79
N TYR A 37 -0.65 -5.53 4.51
CA TYR A 37 0.30 -6.30 5.31
C TYR A 37 1.70 -5.67 5.31
N ALA A 38 2.24 -5.30 4.14
CA ALA A 38 3.55 -4.67 4.03
C ALA A 38 3.61 -3.33 4.79
N MET A 39 2.58 -2.48 4.63
CA MET A 39 2.46 -1.21 5.35
C MET A 39 2.44 -1.41 6.86
N LEU A 40 1.58 -2.31 7.36
CA LEU A 40 1.49 -2.61 8.80
C LEU A 40 2.75 -3.27 9.34
N HIS A 41 3.40 -4.12 8.55
CA HIS A 41 4.65 -4.75 8.93
C HIS A 41 5.75 -3.72 9.14
N VAL A 42 5.94 -2.78 8.20
CA VAL A 42 6.94 -1.72 8.35
C VAL A 42 6.58 -0.79 9.50
N TYR A 43 5.32 -0.38 9.62
CA TYR A 43 4.84 0.45 10.72
C TYR A 43 5.20 -0.13 12.10
N ASN A 44 4.96 -1.43 12.29
CA ASN A 44 5.20 -2.10 13.57
C ASN A 44 6.67 -2.49 13.79
N SER A 45 7.38 -2.94 12.75
CA SER A 45 8.73 -3.51 12.90
C SER A 45 9.85 -2.48 12.73
N LYS A 46 9.57 -1.33 12.12
CA LYS A 46 10.55 -0.26 11.83
C LYS A 46 10.06 1.11 12.32
N PRO A 47 9.70 1.29 13.60
CA PRO A 47 9.12 2.54 14.10
C PRO A 47 10.07 3.76 14.01
N SER A 48 11.37 3.55 13.82
CA SER A 48 12.36 4.61 13.61
C SER A 48 12.51 5.06 12.15
N SER A 49 11.91 4.35 11.19
CA SER A 49 11.92 4.78 9.78
C SER A 49 11.04 6.01 9.63
N LYS A 50 11.50 7.01 8.87
CA LYS A 50 10.75 8.27 8.66
C LYS A 50 9.68 8.13 7.58
N TYR A 51 9.97 7.37 6.53
CA TYR A 51 9.11 7.21 5.36
C TYR A 51 8.92 5.73 5.02
N TYR A 52 7.76 5.42 4.47
CA TYR A 52 7.44 4.18 3.78
C TYR A 52 7.27 4.47 2.28
N VAL A 53 7.73 3.56 1.42
CA VAL A 53 7.51 3.66 -0.03
C VAL A 53 6.96 2.33 -0.53
N GLN A 54 5.80 2.37 -1.20
CA GLN A 54 5.25 1.21 -1.89
C GLN A 54 5.93 1.07 -3.26
N LEU A 55 6.57 -0.07 -3.50
CA LEU A 55 7.18 -0.44 -4.77
C LEU A 55 6.74 -1.86 -5.16
N GLU A 56 6.83 -2.18 -6.44
CA GLU A 56 6.70 -3.55 -6.96
C GLU A 56 8.09 -4.19 -7.13
N ASP A 57 8.14 -5.50 -7.27
CA ASP A 57 9.37 -6.30 -7.34
C ASP A 57 10.00 -6.32 -8.74
N ASP A 58 9.27 -5.93 -9.78
CA ASP A 58 9.66 -6.00 -11.19
C ASP A 58 9.99 -4.63 -11.83
N ILE A 59 10.27 -3.61 -11.00
CA ILE A 59 10.57 -2.26 -11.49
C ILE A 59 12.08 -1.96 -11.53
N ILE A 60 12.48 -1.13 -12.49
CA ILE A 60 13.81 -0.52 -12.56
C ILE A 60 13.63 1.00 -12.50
N THR A 61 14.39 1.66 -11.62
CA THR A 61 14.33 3.12 -11.46
C THR A 61 15.39 3.82 -12.30
N VAL A 62 15.12 5.08 -12.64
CA VAL A 62 16.14 5.97 -13.22
C VAL A 62 17.23 6.28 -12.17
N PRO A 63 18.49 6.54 -12.59
CA PRO A 63 19.56 6.88 -11.65
C PRO A 63 19.17 8.06 -10.73
N GLY A 64 19.41 7.92 -9.43
CA GLY A 64 19.15 8.96 -8.44
C GLY A 64 17.71 9.05 -7.93
N PHE A 65 16.81 8.15 -8.37
CA PHE A 65 15.39 8.18 -7.99
C PHE A 65 15.15 8.30 -6.47
N VAL A 66 15.76 7.43 -5.66
CA VAL A 66 15.59 7.45 -4.19
C VAL A 66 16.12 8.75 -3.57
N SER A 67 17.26 9.25 -4.06
CA SER A 67 17.84 10.51 -3.58
C SER A 67 16.91 11.69 -3.87
N GLU A 68 16.27 11.69 -5.05
CA GLU A 68 15.29 12.70 -5.43
C GLU A 68 14.04 12.65 -4.54
N MET A 69 13.52 11.44 -4.28
CA MET A 69 12.37 11.26 -3.38
C MET A 69 12.65 11.83 -1.99
N LEU A 70 13.81 11.48 -1.41
CA LEU A 70 14.22 11.97 -0.10
C LEU A 70 14.46 13.48 -0.10
N ARG A 71 15.07 14.03 -1.16
CA ARG A 71 15.28 15.48 -1.30
C ARG A 71 13.93 16.20 -1.28
N PHE A 72 12.99 15.76 -2.12
CA PHE A 72 11.68 16.38 -2.23
C PHE A 72 10.90 16.28 -0.91
N ALA A 73 10.84 15.09 -0.29
CA ALA A 73 10.12 14.87 0.95
C ALA A 73 10.69 15.63 2.16
N ASN A 74 12.01 15.87 2.19
CA ASN A 74 12.65 16.61 3.28
C ASN A 74 12.66 18.14 3.07
N ASN A 75 12.66 18.60 1.82
CA ASN A 75 12.66 20.03 1.49
C ASN A 75 11.25 20.62 1.47
N ASN A 76 10.20 19.78 1.42
CA ASN A 76 8.84 20.26 1.49
C ASN A 76 8.49 20.70 2.91
N SER A 77 8.23 22.00 3.09
CA SER A 77 7.75 22.56 4.36
C SER A 77 6.27 22.26 4.62
N GLU A 78 5.51 21.91 3.57
CA GLU A 78 4.11 21.54 3.69
C GLU A 78 3.97 20.09 4.15
N LYS A 79 3.07 19.85 5.11
CA LYS A 79 2.72 18.50 5.53
C LYS A 79 1.93 17.82 4.42
N PHE A 80 2.42 16.67 3.95
CA PHE A 80 1.75 15.83 2.97
C PHE A 80 1.27 14.52 3.60
N PHE A 81 0.14 14.01 3.11
CA PHE A 81 -0.34 12.68 3.45
C PHE A 81 0.39 11.60 2.64
N MET A 82 0.55 11.85 1.34
CA MET A 82 1.18 10.95 0.38
C MET A 82 1.90 11.77 -0.70
N ILE A 83 3.01 11.26 -1.24
CA ILE A 83 3.65 11.77 -2.45
C ILE A 83 3.67 10.68 -3.52
N GLU A 84 3.37 11.09 -4.76
CA GLU A 84 3.32 10.23 -5.93
C GLU A 84 4.57 10.44 -6.80
N PHE A 85 5.42 9.41 -6.93
CA PHE A 85 6.62 9.45 -7.78
C PHE A 85 6.51 8.60 -9.05
N SER A 86 5.37 7.94 -9.26
CA SER A 86 5.02 7.20 -10.47
C SER A 86 3.58 7.50 -10.85
N SER A 87 3.29 7.54 -12.15
CA SER A 87 1.92 7.65 -12.69
C SER A 87 1.28 6.30 -12.99
N LEU A 88 2.04 5.20 -12.86
CA LEU A 88 1.54 3.84 -13.07
C LEU A 88 1.02 3.26 -11.76
N GLY A 89 -0.27 2.93 -11.70
CA GLY A 89 -0.90 2.25 -10.57
C GLY A 89 -0.59 2.87 -9.19
N PHE A 90 -0.44 2.02 -8.18
CA PHE A 90 -0.16 2.41 -6.81
C PHE A 90 1.33 2.28 -6.42
N ILE A 91 2.24 2.18 -7.40
CA ILE A 91 3.69 2.14 -7.15
C ILE A 91 4.27 3.55 -6.97
N GLY A 92 5.42 3.62 -6.30
CA GLY A 92 6.12 4.89 -6.07
C GLY A 92 5.36 5.83 -5.11
N ARG A 93 4.47 5.30 -4.29
CA ARG A 93 3.70 6.05 -3.29
C ARG A 93 4.50 6.14 -2.00
N MET A 94 4.86 7.35 -1.59
CA MET A 94 5.57 7.62 -0.33
C MET A 94 4.61 8.14 0.74
N PHE A 95 4.74 7.61 1.96
CA PHE A 95 3.99 8.04 3.14
C PHE A 95 4.96 8.35 4.28
N HIS A 96 4.54 9.21 5.20
CA HIS A 96 5.16 9.27 6.52
C HIS A 96 4.89 7.95 7.26
N ASN A 97 5.93 7.37 7.88
CA ASN A 97 5.76 6.16 8.69
C ASN A 97 5.25 6.53 10.09
N ASN A 98 3.98 6.92 10.14
CA ASN A 98 3.27 7.39 11.32
C ASN A 98 1.77 7.06 11.17
N HIS A 99 0.90 7.89 11.74
CA HIS A 99 -0.55 7.76 11.60
C HIS A 99 -1.05 7.81 10.14
N ASP A 100 -0.33 8.44 9.22
CA ASP A 100 -0.70 8.53 7.79
C ASP A 100 -0.62 7.15 7.12
N LEU A 101 0.48 6.42 7.32
CA LEU A 101 0.64 5.05 6.84
C LEU A 101 -0.41 4.11 7.43
N LEU A 102 -0.69 4.24 8.73
CA LEU A 102 -1.68 3.41 9.40
C LEU A 102 -3.10 3.68 8.86
N GLN A 103 -3.45 4.94 8.62
CA GLN A 103 -4.72 5.31 7.99
C GLN A 103 -4.87 4.71 6.59
N MET A 104 -3.82 4.78 5.76
CA MET A 104 -3.85 4.19 4.43
C MET A 104 -4.05 2.66 4.51
N ALA A 105 -3.28 1.97 5.37
CA ALA A 105 -3.44 0.54 5.55
C ALA A 105 -4.86 0.16 6.01
N HIS A 106 -5.45 0.91 6.95
CA HIS A 106 -6.83 0.68 7.37
C HIS A 106 -7.85 0.99 6.28
N PHE A 107 -7.63 2.01 5.46
CA PHE A 107 -8.50 2.34 4.33
C PHE A 107 -8.51 1.21 3.29
N ILE A 108 -7.34 0.67 2.95
CA ILE A 108 -7.21 -0.50 2.07
C ILE A 108 -7.94 -1.70 2.68
N LEU A 109 -7.74 -1.97 3.98
CA LEU A 109 -8.42 -3.07 4.68
C LEU A 109 -9.94 -2.88 4.80
N LEU A 110 -10.45 -1.65 4.82
CA LEU A 110 -11.89 -1.39 4.84
C LEU A 110 -12.54 -1.80 3.51
N LEU A 111 -11.82 -1.65 2.40
CA LEU A 111 -12.34 -1.81 1.04
C LEU A 111 -11.74 -3.00 0.30
N TYR A 112 -10.97 -3.85 0.98
CA TYR A 112 -10.08 -4.85 0.38
C TYR A 112 -10.77 -5.82 -0.59
N ASN A 113 -12.05 -6.16 -0.38
CA ASN A 113 -12.82 -7.03 -1.27
C ASN A 113 -13.77 -6.27 -2.21
N SER A 114 -13.90 -4.95 -2.04
CA SER A 114 -14.91 -4.14 -2.70
C SER A 114 -14.33 -3.28 -3.82
N LEU A 115 -13.14 -2.69 -3.62
CA LEU A 115 -12.43 -1.85 -4.57
C LEU A 115 -10.98 -2.29 -4.74
N PRO A 116 -10.35 -2.13 -5.91
CA PRO A 116 -8.90 -2.26 -6.06
C PRO A 116 -8.16 -1.13 -5.29
N VAL A 117 -6.86 -1.33 -5.03
CA VAL A 117 -5.99 -0.32 -4.40
C VAL A 117 -5.49 0.72 -5.42
N ASP A 118 -5.44 0.36 -6.70
CA ASP A 118 -5.05 1.20 -7.84
C ASP A 118 -6.25 1.78 -8.62
#